data_AF-A0A9E5NCH6-F1
#
_entry.id   AF-A0A9E5NCH6-F1
#
_cell.length_a   1.000
_cell.length_b   1.000
_cell.length_c   1.000
_cell.angle_alpha   90.00
_cell.angle_beta   90.00
_cell.angle_gamma   90.00
#
_symmetry.space_group_name_H-M   'P 1'
#
loop_
_entity.id
_entity.type
_entity.pdbx_description
1 polymer ?
#
loop_
_entity_poly.entity_id
_entity_poly.type
_entity_poly.pdbx_seq_one_letter_code
_entity_poly.pdbx_strand_id
1 'polypeptide(L)'
;MKRGLYYGIACISLVMVSVLLFTAGCGEKGTSGGGDSVDRARLPDFAPENPSPEFLRAASVLKPMAAEPSGGGGDLERAAMAGRLNRVMPAAWELFGTLSDEQIEKMIDTNEVSIPATQLTDKQWDALNHFFDVWHQTYKGVSPLEDWSEDVVVDLYKLGAREDLSNIVIAFKAGRSKRVAILFHVRQSDGSLSPPLPLGIGDL
;
A
#
# COMPACT_ATOMS: atom_id res chain seq x y z
N MET A 1 -1.81 1.10 -59.41
CA MET A 1 -0.84 1.96 -60.12
C MET A 1 -1.26 3.42 -60.06
N LYS A 2 -0.59 4.24 -59.24
CA LYS A 2 -0.26 5.67 -59.43
C LYS A 2 0.02 6.33 -58.08
N ARG A 3 1.30 6.74 -57.90
CA ARG A 3 1.82 8.00 -57.30
C ARG A 3 1.41 8.28 -55.83
N GLY A 4 2.28 8.39 -54.82
CA GLY A 4 3.66 8.90 -54.78
C GLY A 4 3.67 10.43 -54.62
N LEU A 5 4.08 10.95 -53.45
CA LEU A 5 5.06 12.03 -53.23
C LEU A 5 5.01 12.63 -51.79
N TYR A 6 6.18 12.57 -51.12
CA TYR A 6 6.87 13.53 -50.21
C TYR A 6 6.14 14.54 -49.31
N TYR A 7 6.64 14.65 -48.06
CA TYR A 7 7.36 15.79 -47.42
C TYR A 7 7.50 15.40 -45.92
N GLY A 8 8.62 15.45 -45.19
CA GLY A 8 9.85 16.21 -45.31
C GLY A 8 9.88 17.35 -44.29
N ILE A 9 10.76 17.26 -43.26
CA ILE A 9 11.27 18.34 -42.38
C ILE A 9 10.31 18.66 -41.19
N ALA A 10 10.70 18.82 -39.91
CA ALA A 10 11.89 19.45 -39.33
C ALA A 10 12.21 18.95 -37.90
N CYS A 11 13.52 18.91 -37.59
CA CYS A 11 14.06 18.98 -36.23
C CYS A 11 13.77 20.35 -35.59
N ILE A 12 13.36 20.39 -34.32
CA ILE A 12 13.64 21.53 -33.43
C ILE A 12 14.07 20.98 -32.07
N SER A 13 15.37 21.06 -31.83
CA SER A 13 15.97 21.02 -30.50
C SER A 13 15.67 22.34 -29.81
N LEU A 14 15.19 22.33 -28.57
CA LEU A 14 15.22 23.51 -27.71
C LEU A 14 15.73 23.13 -26.32
N VAL A 15 17.01 23.44 -26.10
CA VAL A 15 17.67 23.50 -24.81
C VAL A 15 17.32 24.85 -24.19
N MET A 16 16.71 24.85 -23.01
CA MET A 16 16.57 26.04 -22.17
C MET A 16 17.25 25.75 -20.83
N VAL A 17 18.47 26.25 -20.74
CA VAL A 17 19.24 26.41 -19.50
C VAL A 17 18.71 27.67 -18.82
N SER A 18 18.19 27.56 -17.61
CA SER A 18 18.01 28.70 -16.71
C SER A 18 18.79 28.46 -15.44
N VAL A 19 19.97 29.05 -15.41
CA VAL A 19 20.78 29.29 -14.22
C VAL A 19 20.23 30.55 -13.55
N LEU A 20 19.76 30.43 -12.31
CA LEU A 20 19.67 31.56 -11.39
C LEU A 20 20.46 31.23 -10.13
N LEU A 21 21.50 32.03 -9.90
CA LEU A 21 22.40 32.03 -8.76
C LEU A 21 22.01 33.16 -7.79
N PHE A 22 22.38 32.94 -6.52
CA PHE A 22 22.43 33.85 -5.36
C PHE A 22 21.06 34.19 -4.71
N THR A 23 20.90 34.03 -3.39
CA THR A 23 21.73 34.65 -2.35
C THR A 23 21.95 33.79 -1.11
N ALA A 24 23.12 33.99 -0.49
CA ALA A 24 23.44 33.55 0.86
C ALA A 24 22.63 34.35 1.90
N GLY A 25 22.12 33.66 2.92
CA GLY A 25 21.63 34.25 4.15
C GLY A 25 21.99 33.35 5.33
N CYS A 26 23.04 33.72 6.07
CA CYS A 26 23.28 33.19 7.41
C CYS A 26 22.27 33.85 8.36
N GLY A 27 21.38 33.04 8.92
CA GLY A 27 20.53 33.39 10.05
C GLY A 27 20.65 32.30 11.10
N GLU A 28 21.40 32.58 12.16
CA GLU A 28 21.61 31.72 13.32
C GLU A 28 20.40 31.81 14.28
N LYS A 29 20.17 30.70 15.01
CA LYS A 29 19.42 30.53 16.27
C LYS A 29 17.89 30.42 16.23
N GLY A 30 17.44 29.25 16.68
CA GLY A 30 16.13 29.07 17.28
C GLY A 30 15.73 27.61 17.34
N THR A 31 16.20 26.90 18.37
CA THR A 31 15.67 25.60 18.76
C THR A 31 14.15 25.68 18.88
N SER A 32 13.43 25.03 17.97
CA SER A 32 12.07 24.57 18.22
C SER A 32 12.04 23.13 17.78
N GLY A 33 12.34 22.24 18.72
CA GLY A 33 11.79 20.89 18.70
C GLY A 33 10.28 21.01 18.88
N GLY A 34 9.60 21.50 17.84
CA GLY A 34 8.18 21.30 17.66
C GLY A 34 8.03 19.90 17.12
N GLY A 35 8.14 18.91 18.01
CA GLY A 35 7.60 17.59 17.72
C GLY A 35 6.14 17.83 17.41
N ASP A 36 5.78 17.66 16.13
CA ASP A 36 4.41 17.54 15.69
C ASP A 36 3.84 16.36 16.48
N SER A 37 3.29 16.66 17.65
CA SER A 37 2.47 15.73 18.39
C SER A 37 1.24 15.56 17.53
N VAL A 38 1.31 14.62 16.59
CA VAL A 38 0.13 14.12 15.90
C VAL A 38 -0.89 13.90 16.99
N ASP A 39 -2.01 14.61 16.89
CA ASP A 39 -3.08 14.61 17.86
C ASP A 39 -3.56 13.16 18.00
N ARG A 40 -3.02 12.43 19.00
CA ARG A 40 -3.29 11.00 19.19
C ARG A 40 -4.79 10.73 19.30
N ALA A 41 -5.58 11.74 19.68
CA ALA A 41 -7.04 11.67 19.70
C ALA A 41 -7.68 11.39 18.32
N ARG A 42 -6.92 11.53 17.22
CA ARG A 42 -7.39 11.27 15.85
C ARG A 42 -6.92 9.95 15.26
N LEU A 43 -6.06 9.21 15.97
CA LEU A 43 -5.59 7.91 15.50
C LEU A 43 -6.64 6.82 15.76
N PRO A 44 -6.68 5.76 14.93
CA PRO A 44 -7.59 4.64 15.17
C PRO A 44 -7.22 3.89 16.47
N ASP A 45 -8.20 3.20 17.06
CA ASP A 45 -8.01 2.44 18.31
C ASP A 45 -6.97 1.32 18.19
N PHE A 46 -6.67 0.86 16.96
CA PHE A 46 -5.62 -0.14 16.71
C PHE A 46 -4.23 0.48 16.53
N ALA A 47 -4.08 1.82 16.58
CA ALA A 47 -2.79 2.45 16.40
C ALA A 47 -1.78 1.96 17.46
N PRO A 48 -0.52 1.65 17.07
CA PRO A 48 0.51 1.31 18.03
C PRO A 48 0.73 2.42 19.06
N GLU A 49 1.21 2.06 20.25
CA GLU A 49 1.60 3.06 21.25
C GLU A 49 2.61 4.05 20.68
N ASN A 50 3.59 3.57 19.92
CA ASN A 50 4.58 4.38 19.22
C ASN A 50 4.47 4.15 17.71
N PRO A 51 3.57 4.88 17.02
CA PRO A 51 3.34 4.66 15.59
C PRO A 51 4.58 5.08 14.79
N SER A 52 4.92 4.29 13.77
CA SER A 52 6.00 4.61 12.83
C SER A 52 5.62 5.80 11.93
N PRO A 53 6.62 6.48 11.32
CA PRO A 53 6.36 7.53 10.33
C PRO A 53 5.45 7.06 9.18
N GLU A 54 5.59 5.80 8.76
CA GLU A 54 4.80 5.20 7.69
C GLU A 54 3.35 5.03 8.14
N PHE A 55 3.12 4.53 9.36
CA PHE A 55 1.77 4.45 9.92
C PHE A 55 1.11 5.83 9.98
N LEU A 56 1.82 6.85 10.47
CA LEU A 56 1.30 8.22 10.55
C LEU A 56 1.00 8.81 9.17
N ARG A 57 1.81 8.47 8.17
CA ARG A 57 1.59 8.87 6.78
C ARG A 57 0.39 8.15 6.16
N ALA A 58 0.17 6.88 6.47
CA ALA A 58 -1.07 6.21 6.10
C ALA A 58 -2.29 6.85 6.78
N ALA A 59 -2.17 7.21 8.07
CA ALA A 59 -3.23 7.84 8.85
C ALA A 59 -3.61 9.25 8.39
N SER A 60 -2.77 9.94 7.61
CA SER A 60 -3.15 11.21 6.99
C SER A 60 -4.01 11.05 5.74
N VAL A 61 -4.06 9.83 5.17
CA VAL A 61 -4.79 9.50 3.94
C VAL A 61 -5.98 8.60 4.21
N LEU A 62 -5.80 7.57 5.05
CA LEU A 62 -6.79 6.55 5.34
C LEU A 62 -7.56 6.88 6.62
N LYS A 63 -8.86 6.59 6.58
CA LYS A 63 -9.72 6.51 7.75
C LYS A 63 -9.91 5.03 8.14
N PRO A 64 -9.98 4.69 9.43
CA PRO A 64 -10.33 3.33 9.85
C PRO A 64 -11.69 2.93 9.27
N MET A 65 -11.78 1.69 8.80
CA MET A 65 -13.03 1.16 8.25
C MET A 65 -14.12 1.17 9.32
N ALA A 66 -15.31 1.67 8.97
CA ALA A 66 -16.47 1.46 9.81
C ALA A 66 -16.70 -0.04 9.99
N ALA A 67 -17.05 -0.45 11.22
CA ALA A 67 -17.47 -1.82 11.47
C ALA A 67 -18.65 -2.15 10.54
N GLU A 68 -18.45 -3.07 9.60
CA GLU A 68 -19.53 -3.53 8.73
C GLU A 68 -20.66 -4.12 9.62
N PRO A 69 -21.93 -3.77 9.36
CA PRO A 69 -23.05 -4.49 9.95
C PRO A 69 -23.02 -5.92 9.39
N SER A 70 -22.38 -6.82 10.12
CA SER A 70 -22.04 -8.17 9.67
C SER A 70 -23.27 -9.04 9.42
N GLY A 71 -23.23 -9.81 8.33
CA GLY A 71 -24.06 -11.01 8.16
C GLY A 71 -23.61 -12.18 9.06
N GLY A 72 -24.51 -13.15 9.21
CA GLY A 72 -24.27 -14.57 9.49
C GLY A 72 -23.71 -15.05 10.83
N GLY A 73 -22.75 -14.35 11.44
CA GLY A 73 -21.95 -14.86 12.58
C GLY A 73 -22.43 -14.42 13.97
N GLY A 74 -22.16 -15.26 14.98
CA GLY A 74 -22.42 -14.93 16.39
C GLY A 74 -21.50 -13.82 16.92
N ASP A 75 -21.93 -13.11 17.97
CA ASP A 75 -21.20 -11.94 18.49
C ASP A 75 -19.75 -12.24 18.92
N LEU A 76 -19.51 -13.42 19.48
CA LEU A 76 -18.18 -13.83 19.94
C LEU A 76 -17.19 -14.05 18.79
N GLU A 77 -17.65 -14.68 17.72
CA GLU A 77 -16.84 -14.92 16.52
C GLU A 77 -16.48 -13.59 15.85
N ARG A 78 -17.46 -12.69 15.77
CA ARG A 78 -17.26 -11.32 15.25
C ARG A 78 -16.24 -10.54 16.08
N ALA A 79 -16.34 -10.59 17.41
CA ALA A 79 -15.40 -9.94 18.30
C ALA A 79 -13.98 -10.53 18.18
N ALA A 80 -13.86 -11.86 18.06
CA ALA A 80 -12.58 -12.53 17.85
C ALA A 80 -11.95 -12.13 16.51
N MET A 81 -12.75 -12.07 15.44
CA MET A 81 -12.30 -11.64 14.11
C MET A 81 -11.82 -10.18 14.14
N ALA A 82 -12.61 -9.28 14.70
CA ALA A 82 -12.23 -7.86 14.86
C ALA A 82 -10.93 -7.72 15.66
N GLY A 83 -10.79 -8.48 16.76
CA GLY A 83 -9.57 -8.49 17.56
C GLY A 83 -8.33 -8.95 16.80
N ARG A 84 -8.46 -9.91 15.87
CA ARG A 84 -7.36 -10.35 15.01
C ARG A 84 -7.03 -9.32 13.94
N LEU A 85 -8.05 -8.78 13.27
CA LEU A 85 -7.86 -7.72 12.28
C LEU A 85 -7.13 -6.53 12.88
N ASN A 86 -7.51 -6.09 14.08
CA ASN A 86 -6.83 -4.99 14.78
C ASN A 86 -5.35 -5.25 15.06
N ARG A 87 -4.89 -6.51 15.15
CA ARG A 87 -3.46 -6.83 15.31
C ARG A 87 -2.69 -6.71 14.00
N VAL A 88 -3.36 -6.94 12.87
CA VAL A 88 -2.76 -6.87 11.52
C VAL A 88 -2.82 -5.46 10.95
N MET A 89 -3.87 -4.69 11.27
CA MET A 89 -4.10 -3.36 10.69
C MET A 89 -2.90 -2.41 10.79
N PRO A 90 -2.14 -2.34 11.91
CA PRO A 90 -0.94 -1.53 11.97
C PRO A 90 0.06 -1.83 10.87
N ALA A 91 0.46 -3.09 10.70
CA ALA A 91 1.43 -3.47 9.67
C ALA A 91 0.90 -3.24 8.25
N ALA A 92 -0.42 -3.41 8.05
CA ALA A 92 -1.07 -3.11 6.76
C ALA A 92 -1.04 -1.60 6.44
N TRP A 93 -1.28 -0.74 7.44
CA TRP A 93 -1.17 0.71 7.32
C TRP A 93 0.27 1.14 7.10
N GLU A 94 1.23 0.55 7.80
CA GLU A 94 2.65 0.81 7.57
C GLU A 94 3.08 0.47 6.15
N LEU A 95 2.67 -0.69 5.63
CA LEU A 95 2.93 -1.06 4.25
C LEU A 95 2.32 -0.05 3.26
N PHE A 96 1.08 0.39 3.46
CA PHE A 96 0.50 1.48 2.67
C PHE A 96 1.31 2.79 2.78
N GLY A 97 1.75 3.11 3.99
CA GLY A 97 2.55 4.29 4.32
C GLY A 97 3.92 4.34 3.65
N THR A 98 4.38 3.25 3.03
CA THR A 98 5.63 3.20 2.24
C THR A 98 5.48 3.65 0.79
N LEU A 99 4.27 3.82 0.26
CA LEU A 99 4.03 4.31 -1.11
C LEU A 99 4.66 5.70 -1.31
N SER A 100 5.26 6.03 -2.44
CA SER A 100 5.70 7.43 -2.67
C SER A 100 4.50 8.40 -2.77
N ASP A 101 4.74 9.70 -2.66
CA ASP A 101 3.65 10.69 -2.82
C ASP A 101 3.00 10.56 -4.20
N GLU A 102 3.80 10.34 -5.25
CA GLU A 102 3.32 10.12 -6.61
C GLU A 102 2.50 8.82 -6.74
N GLN A 103 2.85 7.78 -5.97
CA GLN A 103 2.07 6.53 -5.94
C GLN A 103 0.73 6.73 -5.23
N ILE A 104 0.69 7.53 -4.16
CA ILE A 104 -0.55 7.88 -3.45
C ILE A 104 -1.44 8.75 -4.34
N GLU A 105 -0.89 9.80 -4.96
CA GLU A 105 -1.61 10.66 -5.91
C GLU A 105 -2.19 9.84 -7.05
N LYS A 106 -1.36 8.97 -7.66
CA LYS A 106 -1.81 8.06 -8.71
C LYS A 106 -2.97 7.19 -8.23
N MET A 107 -2.86 6.59 -7.04
CA MET A 107 -3.92 5.76 -6.49
C MET A 107 -5.21 6.58 -6.25
N ILE A 108 -5.13 7.81 -5.77
CA ILE A 108 -6.30 8.68 -5.58
C ILE A 108 -6.97 8.99 -6.93
N ASP A 109 -6.18 9.25 -7.97
CA ASP A 109 -6.66 9.62 -9.30
C ASP A 109 -7.26 8.43 -10.06
N THR A 110 -6.58 7.28 -10.05
CA THR A 110 -6.97 6.09 -10.82
C THR A 110 -7.80 5.08 -10.02
N ASN A 111 -7.90 5.28 -8.70
CA ASN A 111 -8.35 4.30 -7.71
C ASN A 111 -7.45 3.06 -7.59
N GLU A 112 -6.27 3.03 -8.19
CA GLU A 112 -5.37 1.87 -8.11
C GLU A 112 -3.90 2.23 -8.35
N VAL A 113 -3.02 1.72 -7.47
CA VAL A 113 -1.59 1.61 -7.75
C VAL A 113 -1.16 0.15 -7.63
N SER A 114 -0.42 -0.35 -8.62
CA SER A 114 0.07 -1.72 -8.70
C SER A 114 1.60 -1.70 -8.83
N ILE A 115 2.29 -2.44 -7.97
CA ILE A 115 3.75 -2.50 -7.87
C ILE A 115 4.18 -3.97 -7.96
N PRO A 116 4.89 -4.39 -9.03
CA PRO A 116 5.55 -5.68 -9.07
C PRO A 116 6.58 -5.80 -7.94
N ALA A 117 6.70 -6.97 -7.32
CA ALA A 117 7.67 -7.21 -6.25
C ALA A 117 9.12 -6.89 -6.66
N THR A 118 9.47 -7.13 -7.92
CA THR A 118 10.78 -6.76 -8.50
C THR A 118 11.06 -5.26 -8.56
N GLN A 119 10.06 -4.42 -8.31
CA GLN A 119 10.16 -2.95 -8.32
C GLN A 119 9.96 -2.34 -6.94
N LEU A 120 9.73 -3.15 -5.90
CA LEU A 120 9.66 -2.63 -4.54
C LEU A 120 11.02 -2.09 -4.11
N THR A 121 10.99 -0.95 -3.42
CA THR A 121 12.16 -0.45 -2.68
C THR A 121 12.47 -1.36 -1.50
N ASP A 122 13.69 -1.28 -0.95
CA ASP A 122 14.06 -2.04 0.25
C ASP A 122 13.08 -1.78 1.42
N LYS A 123 12.68 -0.53 1.60
CA LYS A 123 11.71 -0.13 2.62
C LYS A 123 10.32 -0.76 2.41
N GLN A 124 9.86 -0.84 1.16
CA GLN A 124 8.61 -1.50 0.82
C GLN A 124 8.70 -3.01 1.03
N TRP A 125 9.84 -3.62 0.72
CA TRP A 125 10.13 -5.03 1.00
C TRP A 125 10.11 -5.33 2.50
N ASP A 126 10.77 -4.50 3.31
CA ASP A 126 10.80 -4.66 4.77
C ASP A 126 9.40 -4.56 5.38
N ALA A 127 8.59 -3.57 4.95
CA ALA A 127 7.22 -3.42 5.42
C ALA A 127 6.32 -4.58 4.95
N LEU A 128 6.54 -5.12 3.75
CA LEU A 128 5.81 -6.27 3.23
C LEU A 128 6.12 -7.54 4.04
N ASN A 129 7.40 -7.79 4.31
CA ASN A 129 7.83 -8.91 5.14
C ASN A 129 7.28 -8.77 6.57
N HIS A 130 7.33 -7.57 7.14
CA HIS A 130 6.74 -7.29 8.44
C HIS A 130 5.24 -7.61 8.48
N PHE A 131 4.49 -7.20 7.44
CA PHE A 131 3.08 -7.53 7.29
C PHE A 131 2.84 -9.06 7.24
N PHE A 132 3.62 -9.80 6.46
CA PHE A 132 3.50 -11.27 6.40
C PHE A 132 3.77 -11.92 7.75
N ASP A 133 4.80 -11.49 8.46
CA ASP A 133 5.12 -12.00 9.80
C ASP A 133 3.98 -11.74 10.80
N VAL A 134 3.44 -10.51 10.83
CA VAL A 134 2.33 -10.15 11.72
C VAL A 134 1.07 -10.95 11.39
N TRP A 135 0.77 -11.17 10.11
CA TRP A 135 -0.34 -12.02 9.68
C TRP A 135 -0.16 -13.44 10.21
N HIS A 136 1.00 -14.06 9.93
CA HIS A 136 1.31 -15.41 10.36
C HIS A 136 1.16 -15.56 11.87
N GLN A 137 1.76 -14.67 12.66
CA GLN A 137 1.65 -14.73 14.12
C GLN A 137 0.22 -14.55 14.63
N THR A 138 -0.59 -13.73 13.96
CA THR A 138 -1.97 -13.45 14.37
C THR A 138 -2.92 -14.62 14.08
N TYR A 139 -2.70 -15.32 12.97
CA TYR A 139 -3.58 -16.39 12.50
C TYR A 139 -3.02 -17.80 12.68
N LYS A 140 -1.81 -17.95 13.22
CA LYS A 140 -1.24 -19.25 13.56
C LYS A 140 -2.22 -20.15 14.33
N GLY A 141 -2.49 -21.33 13.78
CA GLY A 141 -3.38 -22.34 14.33
C GLY A 141 -4.87 -22.06 14.12
N VAL A 142 -5.25 -21.05 13.32
CA VAL A 142 -6.65 -20.66 13.11
C VAL A 142 -6.86 -20.12 11.70
N SER A 143 -7.87 -20.62 10.97
CA SER A 143 -8.18 -20.07 9.64
C SER A 143 -8.83 -18.68 9.77
N PRO A 144 -8.23 -17.60 9.22
CA PRO A 144 -8.74 -16.23 9.31
C PRO A 144 -10.12 -16.06 8.68
N LEU A 145 -10.26 -16.57 7.46
CA LEU A 145 -11.36 -16.34 6.52
C LEU A 145 -11.53 -17.61 5.70
N GLU A 146 -12.66 -17.78 4.99
CA GLU A 146 -12.87 -18.95 4.11
C GLU A 146 -11.77 -19.07 3.04
N ASP A 147 -11.23 -17.94 2.57
CA ASP A 147 -10.29 -17.89 1.44
C ASP A 147 -8.82 -17.58 1.82
N TRP A 148 -8.54 -17.30 3.10
CA TRP A 148 -7.18 -17.05 3.58
C TRP A 148 -6.76 -18.15 4.55
N SER A 149 -5.56 -18.68 4.37
CA SER A 149 -4.91 -19.53 5.34
C SER A 149 -4.25 -18.71 6.45
N GLU A 150 -3.72 -19.41 7.46
CA GLU A 150 -2.93 -18.82 8.52
C GLU A 150 -1.65 -18.11 8.02
N ASP A 151 -1.23 -18.36 6.77
CA ASP A 151 -0.01 -17.81 6.19
C ASP A 151 -0.24 -17.35 4.74
N VAL A 152 -0.21 -16.02 4.54
CA VAL A 152 -0.40 -15.39 3.23
C VAL A 152 0.62 -15.89 2.20
N VAL A 153 1.85 -16.15 2.62
CA VAL A 153 2.92 -16.59 1.72
C VAL A 153 2.63 -17.99 1.21
N VAL A 154 2.08 -18.86 2.06
CA VAL A 154 1.61 -20.20 1.65
C VAL A 154 0.48 -20.09 0.63
N ASP A 155 -0.45 -19.14 0.80
CA ASP A 155 -1.52 -18.93 -0.19
C ASP A 155 -0.99 -18.38 -1.51
N LEU A 156 0.00 -17.50 -1.48
CA LEU A 156 0.70 -17.05 -2.69
C LEU A 156 1.38 -18.22 -3.41
N TYR A 157 2.01 -19.14 -2.70
CA TYR A 157 2.57 -20.35 -3.33
C TYR A 157 1.51 -21.25 -3.95
N LYS A 158 0.34 -21.41 -3.31
CA LYS A 158 -0.79 -22.14 -3.92
C LYS A 158 -1.27 -21.48 -5.22
N LEU A 159 -1.13 -20.16 -5.33
CA LEU A 159 -1.43 -19.39 -6.54
C LEU A 159 -0.28 -19.40 -7.58
N GLY A 160 0.83 -20.08 -7.30
CA GLY A 160 1.97 -20.21 -8.21
C GLY A 160 3.07 -19.16 -8.03
N ALA A 161 3.14 -18.50 -6.87
CA ALA A 161 4.26 -17.63 -6.56
C ALA A 161 5.57 -18.44 -6.54
N ARG A 162 6.66 -17.81 -6.97
CA ARG A 162 8.01 -18.35 -6.87
C ARG A 162 8.52 -18.23 -5.44
N GLU A 163 9.47 -19.06 -5.05
CA GLU A 163 10.10 -19.02 -3.71
C GLU A 163 10.68 -17.63 -3.36
N ASP A 164 11.18 -16.90 -4.35
CA ASP A 164 11.71 -15.54 -4.18
C ASP A 164 10.63 -14.45 -4.27
N LEU A 165 9.36 -14.83 -4.44
CA LEU A 165 8.20 -13.97 -4.63
C LEU A 165 8.34 -12.97 -5.80
N SER A 166 9.32 -13.15 -6.70
CA SER A 166 9.61 -12.18 -7.78
C SER A 166 8.46 -11.99 -8.77
N ASN A 167 7.53 -12.94 -8.84
CA ASN A 167 6.36 -12.85 -9.72
C ASN A 167 5.08 -12.36 -9.01
N ILE A 168 5.15 -11.88 -7.76
CA ILE A 168 3.97 -11.26 -7.13
C ILE A 168 3.82 -9.80 -7.56
N VAL A 169 2.58 -9.32 -7.55
CA VAL A 169 2.21 -7.90 -7.72
C VAL A 169 1.37 -7.51 -6.51
N ILE A 170 1.77 -6.43 -5.84
CA ILE A 170 1.00 -5.81 -4.76
C ILE A 170 0.25 -4.64 -5.35
N ALA A 171 -1.07 -4.61 -5.16
CA ALA A 171 -1.90 -3.50 -5.56
C ALA A 171 -2.63 -2.90 -4.35
N PHE A 172 -2.77 -1.58 -4.35
CA PHE A 172 -3.68 -0.88 -3.46
C PHE A 172 -4.80 -0.33 -4.32
N LYS A 173 -6.03 -0.73 -4.01
CA LYS A 173 -7.20 -0.42 -4.84
C LYS A 173 -8.32 0.16 -4.00
N ALA A 174 -8.82 1.33 -4.41
CA ALA A 174 -10.03 1.92 -3.87
C ALA A 174 -11.26 1.43 -4.65
N GLY A 175 -12.23 0.86 -3.94
CA GLY A 175 -13.53 0.51 -4.50
C GLY A 175 -14.42 1.73 -4.73
N ARG A 176 -15.62 1.50 -5.29
CA ARG A 176 -16.63 2.57 -5.47
C ARG A 176 -17.05 3.22 -4.15
N SER A 177 -17.02 2.47 -3.05
CA SER A 177 -17.28 2.97 -1.69
C SER A 177 -16.12 3.75 -1.09
N LYS A 178 -15.03 3.96 -1.83
CA LYS A 178 -13.76 4.52 -1.35
C LYS A 178 -13.02 3.67 -0.33
N ARG A 179 -13.48 2.43 -0.09
CA ARG A 179 -12.72 1.44 0.66
C ARG A 179 -11.47 1.02 -0.11
N VAL A 180 -10.33 1.14 0.56
CA VAL A 180 -9.01 0.72 0.07
C VAL A 180 -8.73 -0.70 0.55
N ALA A 181 -8.26 -1.54 -0.37
CA ALA A 181 -7.76 -2.86 -0.06
C ALA A 181 -6.33 -3.06 -0.59
N ILE A 182 -5.55 -3.85 0.13
CA ILE A 182 -4.34 -4.49 -0.38
C ILE A 182 -4.78 -5.72 -1.16
N LEU A 183 -4.28 -5.88 -2.37
CA LEU A 183 -4.50 -7.03 -3.22
C LEU A 183 -3.14 -7.65 -3.55
N PHE A 184 -3.00 -8.94 -3.26
CA PHE A 184 -1.86 -9.70 -3.74
C PHE A 184 -2.25 -10.54 -4.95
N HIS A 185 -1.50 -10.39 -6.03
CA HIS A 185 -1.63 -11.19 -7.24
C HIS A 185 -0.34 -11.95 -7.51
N VAL A 186 -0.48 -13.12 -8.14
CA VAL A 186 0.64 -13.85 -8.73
C VAL A 186 0.57 -13.73 -10.25
N ARG A 187 1.66 -13.25 -10.86
CA ARG A 187 1.82 -13.26 -12.32
C ARG A 187 2.14 -14.66 -12.82
N GLN A 188 1.25 -15.18 -13.67
CA GLN A 188 1.36 -16.48 -14.31
C GLN A 188 2.33 -16.43 -15.50
N SER A 189 2.74 -17.60 -15.99
CA SER A 189 3.68 -17.71 -17.12
C SER A 189 3.14 -17.16 -18.44
N ASP A 190 1.81 -17.12 -18.61
CA ASP A 190 1.13 -16.52 -19.76
C ASP A 190 0.98 -14.99 -19.63
N GLY A 191 1.46 -14.41 -18.54
CA GLY A 191 1.37 -12.97 -18.24
C GLY A 191 0.08 -12.54 -17.53
N SER A 192 -0.89 -13.44 -17.36
CA SER A 192 -2.11 -13.15 -16.60
C SER A 192 -1.84 -13.03 -15.09
N LEU A 193 -2.78 -12.42 -14.36
CA LEU A 193 -2.75 -12.35 -12.91
C LEU A 193 -3.70 -13.38 -12.32
N SER A 194 -3.29 -14.02 -11.22
CA SER A 194 -4.17 -14.84 -10.40
C SER A 194 -5.36 -14.03 -9.87
N PRO A 195 -6.44 -14.71 -9.40
CA PRO A 195 -7.37 -14.09 -8.48
C PRO A 195 -6.63 -13.40 -7.33
N PRO A 196 -7.06 -12.20 -6.89
CA PRO A 196 -6.41 -11.50 -5.79
C PRO A 196 -6.68 -12.20 -4.46
N LEU A 197 -5.74 -12.05 -3.52
CA LEU A 197 -5.98 -12.19 -2.09
C LEU A 197 -6.25 -10.78 -1.51
N PRO A 198 -7.51 -10.41 -1.20
CA PRO A 198 -7.85 -9.07 -0.76
C PRO A 198 -7.86 -8.90 0.76
N LEU A 199 -7.29 -7.79 1.25
CA LEU A 199 -7.43 -7.33 2.63
C LEU A 199 -7.88 -5.87 2.63
N GLY A 200 -9.07 -5.58 3.17
CA GLY A 200 -9.49 -4.20 3.41
C GLY A 200 -8.64 -3.54 4.48
N ILE A 201 -8.20 -2.30 4.23
CA ILE A 201 -7.31 -1.58 5.16
C ILE A 201 -7.87 -0.25 5.64
N GLY A 202 -8.78 0.39 4.92
CA GLY A 202 -9.29 1.71 5.30
C GLY A 202 -10.22 2.29 4.26
N ASP A 203 -10.68 3.51 4.50
CA ASP A 203 -11.48 4.29 3.55
C ASP A 203 -10.75 5.61 3.23
N LEU A 204 -10.84 6.12 1.99
CA LEU A 204 -10.35 7.45 1.61
C LEU A 204 -11.33 8.56 2.06
#